data_AF-A0A1C6JBV4-F1
#
_entry.id   AF-A0A1C6JBV4-F1
#
_cell.length_a   1.000
_cell.length_b   1.000
_cell.length_c   1.000
_cell.angle_alpha   90.00
_cell.angle_beta   90.00
_cell.angle_gamma   90.00
#
_symmetry.space_group_name_H-M   'P 1'
#
loop_
_entity.id
_entity.type
_entity.pdbx_description
1 polymer ?
#
loop_
_entity_poly.entity_id
_entity_poly.type
_entity_poly.pdbx_seq_one_letter_code
_entity_poly.pdbx_strand_id
1 'polypeptide(L)'
;MEYAQVVTGKFLQRPNRFVALCEIEGRTHRCHVKNTGRCRELLLPGATVFLQDRRGAEKPGKTEFSLIGVKKGDMLVNIDSQAPNAVVKEALLSGALVLPGFACPDIVRPEYGYGASRIDFYLQKGDRRALVEVKGVTLEVGGQARFPDAPTQRGVKHLDELAGAVAAGYSCFAVFVIALRPVSSMAPNWLTHPAFGRALQRAQKAGVQLLAYDCAVGQNTLSLGRPVPIDLHTPASAEDGF
;
A
#
# COMPACT_ATOMS: atom_id res chain seq x y z
N MET A 1 9.81 0.70 -9.59
CA MET A 1 9.15 1.75 -10.39
C MET A 1 9.87 3.08 -10.20
N GLU A 2 9.79 3.95 -11.20
CA GLU A 2 10.39 5.29 -11.19
C GLU A 2 9.37 6.35 -11.67
N TYR A 3 9.34 7.49 -11.00
CA TYR A 3 8.54 8.65 -11.36
C TYR A 3 9.36 9.57 -12.24
N ALA A 4 8.80 9.95 -13.39
CA ALA A 4 9.36 11.00 -14.22
C ALA A 4 9.15 12.37 -13.57
N GLN A 5 10.15 13.26 -13.70
CA GLN A 5 10.09 14.68 -13.33
C GLN A 5 9.59 14.91 -11.90
N VAL A 6 10.44 14.66 -10.91
CA VAL A 6 10.08 14.90 -9.50
C VAL A 6 10.70 16.20 -8.99
N VAL A 7 9.87 17.03 -8.38
CA VAL A 7 10.26 18.26 -7.71
C VAL A 7 10.06 18.14 -6.20
N THR A 8 10.88 18.89 -5.46
CA THR A 8 10.74 19.01 -4.00
C THR A 8 9.96 20.27 -3.67
N GLY A 9 9.09 20.20 -2.66
CA GLY A 9 8.34 21.33 -2.15
C GLY A 9 8.11 21.27 -0.65
N LYS A 10 7.34 22.22 -0.15
CA LYS A 10 6.88 22.29 1.24
C LYS A 10 5.37 22.13 1.31
N PHE A 11 4.91 21.19 2.12
CA PHE A 11 3.49 21.01 2.35
C PHE A 11 2.95 22.17 3.18
N LEU A 12 1.83 22.77 2.77
CA LEU A 12 1.19 23.86 3.51
C LEU A 12 -0.06 23.36 4.22
N GLN A 13 -1.02 22.81 3.46
CA GLN A 13 -2.26 22.27 4.00
C GLN A 13 -2.94 21.31 3.02
N ARG A 14 -3.88 20.51 3.51
CA ARG A 14 -4.69 19.58 2.70
C ARG A 14 -6.18 19.90 2.88
N PRO A 15 -6.76 20.80 2.06
CA PRO A 15 -8.15 21.23 2.21
C PRO A 15 -9.16 20.08 2.07
N ASN A 16 -8.83 19.05 1.30
CA ASN A 16 -9.66 17.85 1.17
C ASN A 16 -8.82 16.63 0.75
N ARG A 17 -9.45 15.45 0.66
CA ARG A 17 -8.75 14.20 0.38
C ARG A 17 -8.02 14.13 -0.97
N PHE A 18 -8.34 15.00 -1.93
CA PHE A 18 -7.75 14.97 -3.28
C PHE A 18 -6.83 16.15 -3.60
N VAL A 19 -6.77 17.17 -2.74
CA VAL A 19 -6.03 18.42 -2.99
C VAL A 19 -5.15 18.76 -1.79
N ALA A 20 -3.88 19.05 -2.06
CA ALA A 20 -2.95 19.68 -1.14
C ALA A 20 -2.51 21.02 -1.72
N LEU A 21 -2.20 21.97 -0.84
CA LEU A 21 -1.45 23.18 -1.18
C LEU A 21 0.00 22.93 -0.80
N CYS A 22 0.90 23.12 -1.76
CA CYS A 22 2.33 23.00 -1.55
C CYS A 22 3.03 24.24 -2.09
N GLU A 23 4.08 24.67 -1.41
CA GLU A 23 5.02 25.64 -1.94
C GLU A 23 6.08 24.94 -2.79
N ILE A 24 6.20 25.34 -4.04
CA ILE A 24 7.13 24.82 -5.04
C ILE A 24 7.70 26.05 -5.76
N GLU A 25 9.02 26.14 -5.91
CA GLU A 25 9.67 27.28 -6.60
C GLU A 25 9.24 28.66 -6.02
N GLY A 26 8.97 28.72 -4.71
CA GLY A 26 8.53 29.96 -4.02
C GLY A 26 7.07 30.37 -4.29
N ARG A 27 6.27 29.52 -4.94
CA ARG A 27 4.85 29.78 -5.23
C ARG A 27 3.97 28.70 -4.64
N THR A 28 2.75 29.07 -4.24
CA THR A 28 1.75 28.10 -3.78
C THR A 28 1.04 27.48 -4.96
N HIS A 29 1.12 26.15 -5.07
CA HIS A 29 0.41 25.37 -6.09
C HIS A 29 -0.67 24.49 -5.46
N ARG A 30 -1.75 24.27 -6.23
CA ARG A 30 -2.75 23.23 -5.94
C ARG A 30 -2.27 21.92 -6.54
N CYS A 31 -1.98 20.96 -5.68
CA CYS A 31 -1.43 19.65 -6.06
C CYS A 31 -2.48 18.56 -5.86
N HIS A 32 -2.54 17.59 -6.77
CA HIS A 32 -3.37 16.40 -6.57
C HIS A 32 -2.74 15.48 -5.53
N VAL A 33 -3.54 14.97 -4.59
CA VAL A 33 -3.10 13.94 -3.64
C VAL A 33 -3.52 12.58 -4.17
N LYS A 34 -2.53 11.75 -4.55
CA LYS A 34 -2.74 10.36 -5.01
C LYS A 34 -2.98 9.39 -3.85
N ASN A 35 -3.69 9.82 -2.81
CA ASN A 35 -4.01 9.03 -1.63
C ASN A 35 -5.36 9.47 -1.07
N THR A 36 -6.26 8.54 -0.80
CA THR A 36 -7.57 8.85 -0.18
C THR A 36 -7.55 8.74 1.34
N GLY A 37 -6.52 8.09 1.90
CA GLY A 37 -6.24 7.99 3.32
C GLY A 37 -5.89 9.34 3.94
N ARG A 38 -5.82 9.37 5.28
CA ARG A 38 -5.73 10.63 6.03
C ARG A 38 -4.33 11.21 6.03
N CYS A 39 -3.30 10.37 6.11
CA CYS A 39 -1.88 10.77 6.12
C CYS A 39 -1.59 11.92 7.11
N ARG A 40 -2.30 11.98 8.25
CA ARG A 40 -2.29 13.14 9.17
C ARG A 40 -0.96 13.28 9.90
N GLU A 41 -0.36 12.13 10.19
CA GLU A 41 0.95 11.98 10.81
C GLU A 41 2.10 12.26 9.84
N LEU A 42 1.81 12.31 8.54
CA LEU A 42 2.80 12.53 7.48
C LEU A 42 2.74 13.95 6.91
N LEU A 43 1.53 14.44 6.60
CA LEU A 43 1.29 15.72 5.94
C LEU A 43 1.11 16.83 6.98
N LEU A 44 2.20 17.14 7.68
CA LEU A 44 2.30 18.25 8.64
C LEU A 44 2.74 19.53 7.91
N PRO A 45 2.17 20.72 8.24
CA PRO A 45 2.64 21.99 7.67
C PRO A 45 4.16 22.15 7.78
N GLY A 46 4.80 22.54 6.68
CA GLY A 46 6.26 22.66 6.55
C GLY A 46 7.00 21.36 6.22
N ALA A 47 6.31 20.21 6.16
CA ALA A 47 6.92 18.94 5.77
C ALA A 47 7.50 19.03 4.35
N THR A 48 8.70 18.48 4.17
CA THR A 48 9.29 18.33 2.84
C THR A 48 8.52 17.26 2.07
N VAL A 49 8.03 17.61 0.89
CA VAL A 49 7.23 16.74 0.03
C VAL A 49 7.86 16.58 -1.34
N PHE A 50 7.59 15.44 -1.96
CA PHE A 50 8.02 15.10 -3.30
C PHE A 50 6.79 15.02 -4.19
N LEU A 51 6.85 15.75 -5.31
CA LEU A 51 5.75 15.86 -6.24
C LEU A 51 6.20 15.47 -7.64
N GLN A 52 5.39 14.65 -8.30
CA GLN A 52 5.51 14.46 -9.72
C GLN A 52 5.02 15.72 -10.45
N ASP A 53 5.91 16.34 -11.20
CA ASP A 53 5.61 17.42 -12.14
C ASP A 53 4.95 16.82 -13.39
N ARG A 54 3.76 17.33 -13.69
CA ARG A 54 2.95 16.92 -14.84
C ARG A 54 2.81 18.03 -15.87
N ARG A 55 3.55 19.14 -15.72
CA ARG A 55 3.69 20.15 -16.78
C ARG A 55 4.27 19.46 -18.01
N GLY A 56 3.58 19.56 -19.14
CA GLY A 56 4.00 18.90 -20.39
C GLY A 56 3.72 17.38 -20.45
N ALA A 57 2.97 16.80 -19.51
CA ALA A 57 2.55 15.40 -19.62
C ALA A 57 1.60 15.20 -20.82
N GLU A 58 1.78 14.11 -21.57
CA GLU A 58 0.94 13.76 -22.75
C GLU A 58 -0.56 13.76 -22.44
N LYS A 59 -0.92 13.36 -21.21
CA LYS A 59 -2.28 13.43 -20.67
C LYS A 59 -2.31 14.43 -19.51
N PRO A 60 -2.56 15.72 -19.79
CA PRO A 60 -2.58 16.74 -18.75
C PRO A 60 -3.76 16.51 -17.78
N GLY A 61 -3.48 16.61 -16.48
CA GLY A 61 -4.50 16.57 -15.44
C GLY A 61 -5.01 17.98 -15.10
N LYS A 62 -5.98 18.06 -14.18
CA LYS A 62 -6.48 19.36 -13.67
C LYS A 62 -5.47 20.12 -12.79
N THR A 63 -4.38 19.47 -12.38
CA THR A 63 -3.33 20.03 -11.53
C THR A 63 -1.97 19.75 -12.14
N GLU A 64 -1.08 20.72 -12.05
CA GLU A 64 0.30 20.63 -12.57
C GLU A 64 1.15 19.63 -11.79
N PHE A 65 0.88 19.44 -10.50
CA PHE A 65 1.68 18.59 -9.63
C PHE A 65 0.83 17.51 -8.96
N SER A 66 1.42 16.34 -8.76
CA SER A 66 0.83 15.25 -7.96
C SER A 66 1.75 14.91 -6.80
N LEU A 67 1.23 15.01 -5.59
CA LEU A 67 1.94 14.63 -4.36
C LEU A 67 2.11 13.11 -4.31
N ILE A 68 3.37 12.66 -4.30
CA ILE A 68 3.73 11.22 -4.35
C ILE A 68 4.48 10.76 -3.10
N GLY A 69 5.15 11.66 -2.38
CA GLY A 69 5.93 11.29 -1.21
C GLY A 69 6.13 12.45 -0.24
N VAL A 70 6.59 12.10 0.96
CA VAL A 70 6.82 13.02 2.06
C VAL A 70 7.97 12.53 2.94
N LYS A 71 8.75 13.46 3.48
CA LYS A 71 9.81 13.17 4.45
C LYS A 71 9.23 13.19 5.87
N LYS A 72 9.36 12.08 6.61
CA LYS A 72 9.00 11.94 8.04
C LYS A 72 10.27 11.72 8.85
N GLY A 73 10.72 12.73 9.60
CA GLY A 73 12.06 12.68 10.21
C GLY A 73 13.10 12.55 9.09
N ASP A 74 13.92 11.50 9.12
CA ASP A 74 14.86 11.16 8.04
C ASP A 74 14.32 10.11 7.04
N MET A 75 13.15 9.55 7.30
CA MET A 75 12.53 8.56 6.42
C MET A 75 11.79 9.21 5.26
N LEU A 76 11.86 8.57 4.10
CA LEU A 76 10.98 8.87 2.97
C LEU A 76 9.79 7.91 2.99
N VAL A 77 8.60 8.47 2.83
CA VAL A 77 7.35 7.72 2.73
C VAL A 77 6.74 8.02 1.37
N ASN A 78 6.52 6.99 0.56
CA ASN A 78 5.71 7.12 -0.65
C ASN A 78 4.24 7.00 -0.25
N ILE A 79 3.45 8.00 -0.63
CA ILE A 79 2.02 8.08 -0.30
C ILE A 79 1.14 7.87 -1.54
N ASP A 80 1.70 7.55 -2.70
CA ASP A 80 0.91 7.24 -3.89
C ASP A 80 0.24 5.87 -3.72
N SER A 81 -1.08 5.86 -3.54
CA SER A 81 -1.84 4.63 -3.30
C SER A 81 -1.89 3.70 -4.51
N GLN A 82 -1.47 4.14 -5.70
CA GLN A 82 -1.37 3.28 -6.89
C GLN A 82 0.00 2.59 -7.00
N ALA A 83 1.02 3.13 -6.33
CA ALA A 83 2.39 2.61 -6.39
C ALA A 83 2.55 1.17 -5.86
N PRO A 84 1.86 0.75 -4.78
CA PRO A 84 1.92 -0.64 -4.30
C PRO A 84 1.61 -1.68 -5.38
N ASN A 85 0.56 -1.48 -6.16
CA ASN A 85 0.19 -2.42 -7.23
C ASN A 85 1.24 -2.44 -8.35
N ALA A 86 1.80 -1.28 -8.71
CA ALA A 86 2.88 -1.21 -9.70
C ALA A 86 4.14 -1.95 -9.22
N VAL A 87 4.54 -1.75 -7.96
CA VAL A 87 5.69 -2.44 -7.35
C VAL A 87 5.47 -3.94 -7.28
N VAL A 88 4.29 -4.39 -6.85
CA VAL A 88 3.97 -5.83 -6.79
C VAL A 88 3.97 -6.43 -8.19
N LYS A 89 3.40 -5.76 -9.19
CA LYS A 89 3.44 -6.23 -10.57
C LYS A 89 4.87 -6.38 -11.08
N GLU A 90 5.71 -5.36 -10.91
CA GLU A 90 7.13 -5.43 -11.29
C GLU A 90 7.84 -6.58 -10.58
N ALA A 91 7.60 -6.76 -9.27
CA ALA A 91 8.24 -7.78 -8.47
C ALA A 91 7.75 -9.21 -8.79
N LEU A 92 6.49 -9.37 -9.20
CA LEU A 92 5.95 -10.64 -9.71
C LEU A 92 6.61 -11.04 -11.03
N LEU A 93 6.82 -10.07 -11.92
CA LEU A 93 7.42 -10.31 -13.24
C LEU A 93 8.93 -10.53 -13.18
N SER A 94 9.63 -9.86 -12.26
CA SER A 94 11.08 -10.02 -12.07
C SER A 94 11.46 -11.19 -11.16
N GLY A 95 10.50 -11.76 -10.43
CA GLY A 95 10.74 -12.79 -9.42
C GLY A 95 11.25 -12.25 -8.08
N ALA A 96 11.28 -10.93 -7.88
CA ALA A 96 11.67 -10.31 -6.62
C ALA A 96 10.65 -10.54 -5.49
N LEU A 97 9.37 -10.73 -5.82
CA LEU A 97 8.34 -11.10 -4.85
C LEU A 97 8.25 -12.62 -4.73
N VAL A 98 8.67 -13.14 -3.58
CA VAL A 98 8.55 -14.58 -3.29
C VAL A 98 7.14 -14.88 -2.78
N LEU A 99 6.42 -15.71 -3.52
CA LEU A 99 5.13 -16.27 -3.14
C LEU A 99 5.32 -17.75 -2.75
N PRO A 100 5.26 -18.11 -1.45
CA PRO A 100 5.52 -19.49 -1.05
C PRO A 100 4.53 -20.47 -1.70
N GLY A 101 5.07 -21.55 -2.27
CA GLY A 101 4.29 -22.54 -3.01
C GLY A 101 3.84 -22.12 -4.42
N PHE A 102 4.16 -20.90 -4.88
CA PHE A 102 3.73 -20.36 -6.17
C PHE A 102 4.86 -19.59 -6.88
N ALA A 103 5.81 -20.31 -7.46
CA ALA A 103 6.95 -19.69 -8.16
C ALA A 103 6.59 -19.27 -9.60
N CYS A 104 7.08 -18.09 -10.00
CA CYS A 104 7.16 -17.58 -11.38
C CYS A 104 5.89 -17.81 -12.23
N PRO A 105 4.86 -16.97 -12.07
CA PRO A 105 3.63 -17.09 -12.86
C PRO A 105 3.90 -16.98 -14.37
N ASP A 106 3.22 -17.80 -15.17
CA ASP A 106 3.18 -17.67 -16.63
C ASP A 106 2.24 -16.53 -17.03
N ILE A 107 1.20 -16.30 -16.24
CA ILE A 107 0.18 -15.29 -16.47
C ILE A 107 0.07 -14.40 -15.24
N VAL A 108 0.13 -13.08 -15.46
CA VAL A 108 -0.16 -12.05 -14.46
C VAL A 108 -1.27 -11.15 -15.01
N ARG A 109 -2.48 -11.26 -14.46
CA ARG A 109 -3.64 -10.46 -14.86
C ARG A 109 -4.02 -9.49 -13.75
N PRO A 110 -3.81 -8.18 -13.92
CA PRO A 110 -4.25 -7.19 -12.93
C PRO A 110 -5.78 -7.02 -12.96
N GLU A 111 -6.33 -6.41 -11.92
CA GLU A 111 -7.74 -5.94 -11.87
C GLU A 111 -8.75 -7.07 -12.15
N TYR A 112 -8.52 -8.24 -11.55
CA TYR A 112 -9.28 -9.46 -11.84
C TYR A 112 -10.59 -9.52 -11.04
N GLY A 113 -11.73 -9.67 -11.73
CA GLY A 113 -13.02 -9.89 -11.08
C GLY A 113 -13.11 -11.29 -10.48
N TYR A 114 -13.42 -11.38 -9.19
CA TYR A 114 -13.63 -12.65 -8.49
C TYR A 114 -14.71 -12.48 -7.41
N GLY A 115 -15.72 -13.35 -7.43
CA GLY A 115 -16.86 -13.21 -6.53
C GLY A 115 -17.58 -11.88 -6.72
N ALA A 116 -17.71 -11.10 -5.64
CA ALA A 116 -18.35 -9.79 -5.64
C ALA A 116 -17.34 -8.63 -5.71
N SER A 117 -16.04 -8.91 -5.77
CA SER A 117 -14.98 -7.92 -5.74
C SER A 117 -14.07 -8.00 -6.95
N ARG A 118 -13.13 -7.06 -6.96
CA ARG A 118 -11.99 -7.05 -7.86
C ARG A 118 -10.73 -7.19 -7.03
N ILE A 119 -10.03 -8.29 -7.26
CA ILE A 119 -8.74 -8.61 -6.65
C ILE A 119 -7.62 -8.01 -7.52
N ASP A 120 -6.55 -7.56 -6.87
CA ASP A 120 -5.49 -6.83 -7.57
C ASP A 120 -4.80 -7.66 -8.66
N PHE A 121 -4.51 -8.95 -8.39
CA PHE A 121 -3.92 -9.84 -9.39
C PHE A 121 -4.46 -11.25 -9.35
N TYR A 122 -4.74 -11.79 -10.55
CA TYR A 122 -4.82 -13.22 -10.82
C TYR A 122 -3.50 -13.70 -11.41
N LEU A 123 -3.01 -14.81 -10.89
CA LEU A 123 -1.80 -15.46 -11.35
C LEU A 123 -2.10 -16.89 -11.80
N GLN A 124 -1.36 -17.38 -12.80
CA GLN A 124 -1.44 -18.77 -13.22
C GLN A 124 -0.04 -19.33 -13.51
N LYS A 125 0.19 -20.57 -13.08
CA LYS A 125 1.39 -21.36 -13.38
C LYS A 125 0.99 -22.80 -13.69
N GLY A 126 0.97 -23.16 -14.99
CA GLY A 126 0.29 -24.37 -15.45
C GLY A 126 -1.18 -24.39 -15.01
N ASP A 127 -1.60 -25.43 -14.29
CA ASP A 127 -2.98 -25.56 -13.75
C ASP A 127 -3.18 -24.88 -12.40
N ARG A 128 -2.10 -24.43 -11.75
CA ARG A 128 -2.17 -23.75 -10.46
C ARG A 128 -2.60 -22.31 -10.66
N ARG A 129 -3.55 -21.87 -9.84
CA ARG A 129 -4.12 -20.52 -9.86
C ARG A 129 -3.85 -19.83 -8.53
N ALA A 130 -3.55 -18.54 -8.57
CA ALA A 130 -3.43 -17.74 -7.38
C ALA A 130 -4.15 -16.40 -7.49
N LEU A 131 -4.57 -15.90 -6.33
CA LEU A 131 -5.13 -14.56 -6.17
C LEU A 131 -4.22 -13.78 -5.22
N VAL A 132 -3.87 -12.56 -5.60
CA VAL A 132 -3.05 -11.65 -4.79
C VAL A 132 -3.81 -10.36 -4.57
N GLU A 133 -4.04 -10.04 -3.31
CA GLU A 133 -4.55 -8.74 -2.87
C GLU A 133 -3.40 -7.92 -2.29
N VAL A 134 -3.26 -6.67 -2.73
CA VAL A 134 -2.21 -5.75 -2.35
C VAL A 134 -2.75 -4.68 -1.40
N LYS A 135 -2.00 -4.40 -0.33
CA LYS A 135 -2.31 -3.36 0.64
C LYS A 135 -1.13 -2.42 0.78
N GLY A 136 -1.31 -1.15 0.41
CA GLY A 136 -0.33 -0.10 0.69
C GLY A 136 -0.31 0.28 2.16
N VAL A 137 0.87 0.28 2.78
CA VAL A 137 1.06 0.63 4.20
C VAL A 137 2.00 1.81 4.32
N THR A 138 1.50 2.91 4.87
CA THR A 138 2.25 4.17 5.06
C THR A 138 2.33 4.60 6.52
N LEU A 139 1.50 4.01 7.39
CA LEU A 139 1.47 4.32 8.82
C LEU A 139 2.56 3.51 9.52
N GLU A 140 3.38 4.21 10.29
CA GLU A 140 4.43 3.64 11.13
C GLU A 140 4.39 4.30 12.50
N VAL A 141 4.44 3.47 13.54
CA VAL A 141 4.46 3.88 14.95
C VAL A 141 5.51 3.05 15.70
N GLY A 142 6.57 3.70 16.19
CA GLY A 142 7.59 3.05 17.03
C GLY A 142 8.41 1.97 16.31
N GLY A 143 8.64 2.11 15.00
CA GLY A 143 9.34 1.16 14.15
C GLY A 143 8.45 0.01 13.64
N GLN A 144 7.15 0.03 13.92
CA GLN A 144 6.18 -0.98 13.46
C GLN A 144 5.21 -0.36 12.43
N ALA A 145 5.12 -0.98 11.26
CA ALA A 145 4.14 -0.61 10.24
C ALA A 145 2.73 -1.07 10.62
N ARG A 146 1.70 -0.28 10.31
CA ARG A 146 0.31 -0.59 10.69
C ARG A 146 -0.67 -0.38 9.55
N PHE A 147 -1.58 -1.32 9.38
CA PHE A 147 -2.67 -1.21 8.40
C PHE A 147 -4.03 -1.65 8.99
N PRO A 148 -5.12 -0.91 8.76
CA PRO A 148 -5.22 0.30 7.93
C PRO A 148 -4.95 1.62 8.71
N ASP A 149 -4.79 2.72 7.99
CA ASP A 149 -4.71 4.10 8.55
C ASP A 149 -6.10 4.74 8.77
N ALA A 150 -7.15 4.13 8.21
CA ALA A 150 -8.55 4.46 8.42
C ALA A 150 -9.43 3.19 8.36
N PRO A 151 -10.63 3.16 8.97
CA PRO A 151 -11.53 2.01 8.89
C PRO A 151 -11.79 1.57 7.44
N THR A 152 -11.70 0.26 7.18
CA THR A 152 -11.82 -0.32 5.83
C THR A 152 -12.68 -1.57 5.81
N GLN A 153 -13.98 -1.40 5.57
CA GLN A 153 -14.88 -2.56 5.39
C GLN A 153 -14.61 -3.31 4.08
N ARG A 154 -14.13 -2.59 3.05
CA ARG A 154 -13.70 -3.22 1.81
C ARG A 154 -12.51 -4.17 2.03
N GLY A 155 -11.55 -3.76 2.86
CA GLY A 155 -10.41 -4.62 3.20
C GLY A 155 -10.82 -5.91 3.93
N VAL A 156 -11.81 -5.84 4.83
CA VAL A 156 -12.38 -7.02 5.49
C VAL A 156 -13.01 -7.97 4.47
N LYS A 157 -13.90 -7.44 3.60
CA LYS A 157 -14.57 -8.25 2.56
C LYS A 157 -13.58 -8.96 1.64
N HIS A 158 -12.55 -8.27 1.18
CA HIS A 158 -11.54 -8.87 0.31
C HIS A 158 -10.76 -10.01 1.01
N LEU A 159 -10.48 -9.89 2.32
CA LEU A 159 -9.84 -10.97 3.08
C LEU A 159 -10.75 -12.20 3.22
N ASP A 160 -12.04 -11.98 3.50
CA ASP A 160 -13.01 -13.07 3.59
C ASP A 160 -13.22 -13.75 2.20
N GLU A 161 -13.18 -13.00 1.10
CA GLU A 161 -13.21 -13.56 -0.27
C GLU A 161 -11.95 -14.37 -0.61
N LEU A 162 -10.76 -13.91 -0.21
CA LEU A 162 -9.54 -14.71 -0.35
C LEU A 162 -9.64 -16.01 0.46
N ALA A 163 -10.18 -15.96 1.68
CA ALA A 163 -10.40 -17.16 2.49
C ALA A 163 -11.34 -18.16 1.78
N GLY A 164 -12.43 -17.66 1.17
CA GLY A 164 -13.31 -18.49 0.34
C GLY A 164 -12.62 -19.06 -0.90
N ALA A 165 -11.73 -18.28 -1.53
CA ALA A 165 -11.00 -18.72 -2.71
C ALA A 165 -10.00 -19.84 -2.42
N VAL A 166 -9.43 -19.90 -1.21
CA VAL A 166 -8.60 -21.03 -0.79
C VAL A 166 -9.39 -22.34 -0.85
N ALA A 167 -10.64 -22.36 -0.37
CA ALA A 167 -11.50 -23.53 -0.45
C ALA A 167 -11.84 -23.93 -1.90
N ALA A 168 -11.81 -22.97 -2.84
CA ALA A 168 -11.97 -23.21 -4.27
C ALA A 168 -10.66 -23.65 -4.98
N GLY A 169 -9.59 -23.94 -4.23
CA GLY A 169 -8.33 -24.45 -4.75
C GLY A 169 -7.36 -23.38 -5.27
N TYR A 170 -7.57 -22.11 -4.94
CA TYR A 170 -6.61 -21.04 -5.25
C TYR A 170 -5.53 -20.94 -4.17
N SER A 171 -4.28 -20.72 -4.57
CA SER A 171 -3.30 -20.14 -3.64
C SER A 171 -3.65 -18.67 -3.44
N CYS A 172 -3.81 -18.23 -2.19
CA CYS A 172 -4.25 -16.84 -1.92
C CYS A 172 -3.20 -16.10 -1.12
N PHE A 173 -2.93 -14.86 -1.51
CA PHE A 173 -1.91 -14.01 -0.89
C PHE A 173 -2.49 -12.64 -0.55
N ALA A 174 -2.24 -12.17 0.67
CA ALA A 174 -2.40 -10.77 1.04
C ALA A 174 -1.00 -10.17 1.20
N VAL A 175 -0.63 -9.27 0.28
CA VAL A 175 0.70 -8.66 0.19
C VAL A 175 0.63 -7.21 0.67
N PHE A 176 1.31 -6.93 1.77
CA PHE A 176 1.43 -5.61 2.35
C PHE A 176 2.72 -4.95 1.89
N VAL A 177 2.58 -3.87 1.12
CA VAL A 177 3.69 -3.07 0.60
C VAL A 177 3.88 -1.89 1.54
N ILE A 178 4.92 -1.97 2.37
CA ILE A 178 5.26 -0.93 3.35
C ILE A 178 6.12 0.11 2.64
N ALA A 179 5.48 1.20 2.23
CA ALA A 179 6.04 2.23 1.37
C ALA A 179 6.96 3.21 2.14
N LEU A 180 7.73 2.67 3.08
CA LEU A 180 8.72 3.34 3.92
C LEU A 180 9.67 2.31 4.52
N ARG A 181 10.85 2.76 4.94
CA ARG A 181 11.81 1.98 5.76
C ARG A 181 12.70 2.94 6.57
N PRO A 182 13.27 2.50 7.71
CA PRO A 182 13.23 1.16 8.28
C PRO A 182 11.93 0.83 9.02
N VAL A 183 11.55 -0.46 8.98
CA VAL A 183 10.54 -1.05 9.88
C VAL A 183 11.02 -2.41 10.37
N SER A 184 10.61 -2.77 11.59
CA SER A 184 10.96 -4.03 12.24
C SER A 184 9.90 -5.11 12.04
N SER A 185 8.64 -4.71 11.98
CA SER A 185 7.48 -5.58 11.85
C SER A 185 6.30 -4.83 11.24
N MET A 186 5.28 -5.59 10.86
CA MET A 186 3.97 -5.09 10.47
C MET A 186 2.92 -5.70 11.37
N ALA A 187 1.92 -4.92 11.78
CA ALA A 187 0.75 -5.43 12.49
C ALA A 187 -0.54 -4.85 11.91
N PRO A 188 -1.70 -5.53 12.05
CA PRO A 188 -2.97 -4.86 11.82
C PRO A 188 -3.13 -3.71 12.82
N ASN A 189 -3.69 -2.60 12.36
CA ASN A 189 -3.96 -1.46 13.22
C ASN A 189 -5.19 -1.71 14.08
N TRP A 190 -5.00 -2.41 15.18
CA TRP A 190 -6.05 -2.75 16.14
C TRP A 190 -6.79 -1.53 16.69
N LEU A 191 -6.12 -0.39 16.85
CA LEU A 191 -6.76 0.84 17.33
C LEU A 191 -7.74 1.42 16.30
N THR A 192 -7.38 1.38 15.02
CA THR A 192 -8.19 2.00 13.96
C THR A 192 -9.30 1.09 13.45
N HIS A 193 -9.04 -0.21 13.30
CA HIS A 193 -10.06 -1.14 12.80
C HIS A 193 -9.83 -2.58 13.31
N PRO A 194 -10.24 -2.92 14.55
CA PRO A 194 -10.06 -4.26 15.12
C PRO A 194 -10.65 -5.38 14.25
N ALA A 195 -11.77 -5.11 13.56
CA ALA A 195 -12.41 -6.07 12.66
C ALA A 195 -11.50 -6.49 11.49
N PHE A 196 -10.62 -5.60 11.00
CA PHE A 196 -9.62 -5.94 10.00
C PHE A 196 -8.58 -6.91 10.54
N GLY A 197 -8.08 -6.69 11.77
CA GLY A 197 -7.14 -7.61 12.42
C GLY A 197 -7.74 -9.01 12.61
N ARG A 198 -9.00 -9.07 13.06
CA ARG A 198 -9.74 -10.36 13.16
C ARG A 198 -9.93 -11.03 11.80
N ALA A 199 -10.26 -10.28 10.75
CA ALA A 199 -10.39 -10.81 9.40
C ALA A 199 -9.04 -11.35 8.88
N LEU A 200 -7.94 -10.67 9.18
CA LEU A 200 -6.60 -11.10 8.80
C LEU A 200 -6.21 -12.43 9.48
N GLN A 201 -6.50 -12.57 10.78
CA GLN A 201 -6.33 -13.83 11.51
C GLN A 201 -7.19 -14.97 10.92
N ARG A 202 -8.46 -14.70 10.59
CA ARG A 202 -9.34 -15.70 9.96
C ARG A 202 -8.83 -16.12 8.58
N ALA A 203 -8.42 -15.16 7.75
CA ALA A 203 -7.87 -15.42 6.42
C ALA A 203 -6.60 -16.28 6.53
N GLN A 204 -5.68 -15.96 7.44
CA GLN A 204 -4.49 -16.77 7.67
C GLN A 204 -4.85 -18.21 8.06
N LYS A 205 -5.77 -18.38 9.02
CA LYS A 205 -6.25 -19.71 9.45
C LYS A 205 -6.91 -20.50 8.31
N ALA A 206 -7.56 -19.82 7.38
CA ALA A 206 -8.16 -20.43 6.20
C ALA A 206 -7.14 -20.80 5.10
N GLY A 207 -5.86 -20.44 5.27
CA GLY A 207 -4.79 -20.76 4.32
C GLY A 207 -4.38 -19.60 3.40
N VAL A 208 -4.89 -18.37 3.63
CA VAL A 208 -4.38 -17.19 2.94
C VAL A 208 -2.98 -16.87 3.48
N GLN A 209 -2.02 -16.76 2.60
CA GLN A 209 -0.64 -16.44 2.96
C GLN A 209 -0.47 -14.94 3.11
N LEU A 210 0.01 -14.50 4.27
CA LEU A 210 0.24 -13.10 4.56
C LEU A 210 1.71 -12.77 4.34
N LEU A 211 1.98 -11.77 3.51
CA LEU A 211 3.33 -11.35 3.17
C LEU A 211 3.45 -9.84 3.39
N ALA A 212 4.52 -9.38 4.02
CA ALA A 212 4.81 -7.97 4.15
C ALA A 212 6.25 -7.71 3.70
N TYR A 213 6.43 -6.63 2.95
CA TYR A 213 7.74 -6.20 2.45
C TYR A 213 7.89 -4.70 2.70
N ASP A 214 9.06 -4.30 3.19
CA ASP A 214 9.44 -2.89 3.16
C ASP A 214 9.78 -2.45 1.73
N CYS A 215 9.91 -1.15 1.53
CA CYS A 215 10.32 -0.58 0.25
C CYS A 215 11.52 0.33 0.43
N ALA A 216 12.45 0.26 -0.52
CA ALA A 216 13.41 1.32 -0.72
C ALA A 216 12.68 2.50 -1.39
N VAL A 217 12.54 3.60 -0.65
CA VAL A 217 11.90 4.82 -1.13
C VAL A 217 12.99 5.84 -1.43
N GLY A 218 13.08 6.25 -2.70
CA GLY A 218 13.84 7.40 -3.14
C GLY A 218 12.94 8.61 -3.36
N GLN A 219 13.53 9.75 -3.76
CA GLN A 219 12.73 10.93 -4.11
C GLN A 219 11.82 10.66 -5.31
N ASN A 220 12.33 9.90 -6.29
CA ASN A 220 11.64 9.55 -7.53
C ASN A 220 11.49 8.04 -7.75
N THR A 221 11.89 7.19 -6.82
CA THR A 221 11.85 5.73 -7.00
C THR A 221 11.14 5.03 -5.84
N LEU A 222 10.53 3.90 -6.17
CA LEU A 222 9.99 2.97 -5.18
C LEU A 222 10.28 1.55 -5.67
N SER A 223 10.95 0.75 -4.84
CA SER A 223 11.22 -0.66 -5.12
C SER A 223 10.94 -1.54 -3.91
N LEU A 224 10.50 -2.77 -4.17
CA LEU A 224 10.29 -3.77 -3.13
C LEU A 224 11.63 -4.06 -2.46
N GLY A 225 11.63 -4.01 -1.14
CA GLY A 225 12.78 -4.28 -0.29
C GLY A 225 12.73 -5.70 0.26
N ARG A 226 12.98 -5.83 1.56
CA ARG A 226 13.09 -7.12 2.24
C ARG A 226 11.75 -7.54 2.86
N PRO A 227 11.54 -8.85 3.07
CA PRO A 227 10.40 -9.31 3.85
C PRO A 227 10.45 -8.77 5.28
N VAL A 228 9.28 -8.48 5.83
CA VAL A 228 9.05 -7.94 7.17
C VAL A 228 8.10 -8.90 7.91
N PRO A 229 8.40 -9.30 9.16
CA PRO A 229 7.52 -10.19 9.91
C PRO A 229 6.16 -9.52 10.20
N ILE A 230 5.09 -10.31 10.11
CA ILE A 230 3.73 -9.87 10.46
C ILE A 230 3.39 -10.37 11.86
N ASP A 231 3.12 -9.45 12.76
CA ASP A 231 2.59 -9.71 14.10
C ASP A 231 1.06 -9.64 14.07
N LEU A 232 0.41 -10.75 14.42
CA LEU A 232 -1.04 -10.88 14.50
C LEU A 232 -1.56 -10.93 15.93
N HIS A 233 -0.71 -10.68 16.93
CA HIS A 233 -1.14 -10.67 18.33
C HIS A 233 -2.25 -9.63 18.55
N THR A 234 -3.33 -10.05 19.19
CA THR A 234 -4.43 -9.16 19.58
C THR A 234 -4.04 -8.48 20.89
N PRO A 235 -3.90 -7.14 20.94
CA PRO A 235 -3.62 -6.45 22.20
C PRO A 235 -4.86 -6.52 23.09
N ALA A 236 -4.66 -6.58 24.42
CA ALA A 236 -5.74 -6.64 25.41
C ALA A 236 -6.81 -5.55 25.19
N SER A 237 -6.41 -4.34 24.80
CA SER A 237 -7.31 -3.23 24.49
C SER A 237 -8.26 -3.48 23.31
N ALA A 238 -8.08 -4.55 22.54
CA ALA A 238 -8.91 -4.94 21.40
C ALA A 238 -9.76 -6.20 21.67
N GLU A 239 -9.63 -6.81 22.85
CA GLU A 239 -10.37 -8.01 23.26
C GLU A 239 -11.77 -7.67 23.81
N ASP A 240 -11.96 -6.50 24.42
CA ASP A 240 -13.21 -6.07 25.09
C ASP A 240 -14.35 -5.60 24.16
N GLY A 241 -14.37 -6.06 22.91
CA GLY A 241 -15.31 -5.60 21.88
C GLY A 241 -16.47 -6.56 21.56
N PHE A 242 -16.98 -7.29 22.56
CA PHE A 242 -18.16 -8.16 22.46
C PHE A 242 -19.35 -7.58 23.21
#